data_AF-A0A978U4H6-F1
#
_entry.id   AF-A0A978U4H6-F1
#
_cell.length_a   1.000
_cell.length_b   1.000
_cell.length_c   1.000
_cell.angle_alpha   90.00
_cell.angle_beta   90.00
_cell.angle_gamma   90.00
#
_symmetry.space_group_name_H-M   'P 1'
#
loop_
_entity.id
_entity.type
_entity.pdbx_description
1 polymer ?
#
loop_
_entity_poly.entity_id
_entity_poly.type
_entity_poly.pdbx_seq_one_letter_code
_entity_poly.pdbx_strand_id
1 'polypeptide(L)'
;MVREISNDSIGFKAELQIFLSTFFTIFLAEVGDKTQLTVLLMSAESQSPWVVFLGAGAALISTSLFGVLLGRWLSTQLSPKTLETSAGLLLLGISLMLGWEFFNSLA
;
A
#
# COMPACT_ATOMS: atom_id res chain seq x y z
N MET A 1 -28.23 -34.14 -8.05
CA MET A 1 -27.72 -34.14 -6.67
C MET A 1 -26.20 -34.02 -6.55
N VAL A 2 -25.38 -34.81 -7.26
CA VAL A 2 -23.89 -34.72 -7.16
C VAL A 2 -23.29 -33.46 -7.82
N ARG A 3 -23.94 -32.88 -8.84
CA ARG A 3 -23.42 -31.71 -9.58
C ARG A 3 -23.59 -30.37 -8.87
N GLU A 4 -24.54 -30.23 -7.94
CA GLU A 4 -24.72 -29.00 -7.13
C GLU A 4 -23.63 -28.85 -6.07
N ILE A 5 -23.27 -29.95 -5.37
CA ILE A 5 -22.19 -29.94 -4.36
C ILE A 5 -20.83 -29.60 -5.00
N SER A 6 -20.61 -29.97 -6.27
CA SER A 6 -19.39 -29.60 -6.99
C SER A 6 -19.35 -28.13 -7.41
N ASN A 7 -20.48 -27.46 -7.62
CA ASN A 7 -20.49 -26.08 -8.11
C ASN A 7 -20.25 -25.06 -6.98
N ASP A 8 -20.89 -25.26 -5.82
CA ASP A 8 -20.66 -24.44 -4.62
C ASP A 8 -19.23 -24.58 -4.09
N SER A 9 -18.67 -25.79 -4.14
CA SER A 9 -17.27 -26.02 -3.72
C SER A 9 -16.23 -25.44 -4.67
N ILE A 10 -16.54 -25.27 -5.96
CA ILE A 10 -15.68 -24.60 -6.95
C ILE A 10 -15.72 -23.07 -6.74
N GLY A 11 -16.91 -22.49 -6.52
CA GLY A 11 -17.07 -21.07 -6.22
C GLY A 11 -16.32 -20.65 -4.95
N PHE A 12 -16.53 -21.38 -3.85
CA PHE A 12 -15.85 -21.10 -2.58
C PHE A 12 -14.32 -21.24 -2.67
N LYS A 13 -13.81 -22.23 -3.42
CA LYS A 13 -12.36 -22.39 -3.63
C LYS A 13 -11.77 -21.24 -4.45
N ALA A 14 -12.48 -20.76 -5.47
CA ALA A 14 -12.02 -19.64 -6.28
C ALA A 14 -11.97 -18.33 -5.48
N GLU A 15 -13.00 -18.02 -4.69
CA GLU A 15 -13.03 -16.84 -3.83
C GLU A 15 -11.94 -16.89 -2.76
N LEU A 16 -11.76 -18.05 -2.12
CA LEU A 16 -10.70 -18.26 -1.14
C LEU A 16 -9.30 -18.11 -1.77
N GLN A 17 -9.11 -18.60 -3.00
CA GLN A 17 -7.85 -18.47 -3.72
C GLN A 17 -7.55 -17.01 -4.07
N ILE A 18 -8.54 -16.24 -4.52
CA ILE A 18 -8.38 -14.81 -4.81
C ILE A 18 -8.09 -14.03 -3.52
N PHE A 19 -8.81 -14.32 -2.44
CA PHE A 19 -8.58 -13.70 -1.13
C PHE A 19 -7.16 -13.99 -0.63
N LEU A 20 -6.75 -15.26 -0.59
CA LEU A 20 -5.42 -15.64 -0.11
C LEU A 20 -4.32 -15.08 -1.00
N SER A 21 -4.47 -15.12 -2.33
CA SER A 21 -3.48 -14.55 -3.24
C SER A 21 -3.33 -13.05 -3.00
N THR A 22 -4.43 -12.31 -2.95
CA THR A 22 -4.41 -10.86 -2.75
C THR A 22 -3.86 -10.51 -1.36
N PHE A 23 -4.29 -11.23 -0.33
CA PHE A 23 -3.80 -11.08 1.03
C PHE A 23 -2.29 -11.30 1.10
N PHE A 24 -1.76 -12.42 0.60
CA PHE A 24 -0.33 -12.69 0.66
C PHE A 24 0.48 -11.71 -0.19
N THR A 25 0.00 -11.32 -1.38
CA THR A 25 0.68 -10.31 -2.20
C THR A 25 0.78 -8.97 -1.48
N ILE A 26 -0.33 -8.46 -0.92
CA ILE A 26 -0.33 -7.19 -0.18
C ILE A 26 0.45 -7.31 1.12
N PHE A 27 0.25 -8.39 1.87
CA PHE A 27 0.96 -8.65 3.12
C PHE A 27 2.48 -8.71 2.90
N LEU A 28 2.97 -9.43 1.89
CA LEU A 28 4.40 -9.45 1.58
C LEU A 28 4.92 -8.08 1.12
N ALA A 29 4.11 -7.30 0.41
CA ALA A 29 4.47 -5.94 0.01
C ALA A 29 4.49 -4.96 1.19
N GLU A 30 3.65 -5.17 2.21
CA GLU A 30 3.54 -4.30 3.38
C GLU A 30 4.34 -4.77 4.62
N VAL A 31 4.70 -6.06 4.71
CA VAL A 31 5.48 -6.59 5.83
C VAL A 31 6.85 -5.96 5.85
N GLY A 32 7.11 -5.21 6.92
CA GLY A 32 8.37 -4.49 7.07
C GLY A 32 8.37 -3.15 6.33
N ASP A 33 7.21 -2.60 5.98
CA ASP A 33 7.14 -1.21 5.57
C ASP A 33 7.80 -0.34 6.65
N LYS A 34 8.61 0.62 6.20
CA LYS A 34 9.41 1.47 7.08
C LYS A 34 8.52 2.19 8.09
N THR A 35 7.29 2.52 7.70
CA THR A 35 6.27 3.12 8.58
C THR A 35 5.91 2.20 9.75
N GLN A 36 5.76 0.89 9.53
CA GLN A 36 5.42 -0.05 10.60
C GLN A 36 6.56 -0.19 11.62
N LEU A 37 7.82 -0.23 11.15
CA LEU A 37 8.98 -0.23 12.04
C LEU A 37 9.12 1.10 12.80
N THR A 38 8.88 2.24 12.15
CA THR A 38 8.89 3.55 12.81
C THR A 38 7.83 3.62 13.91
N VAL A 39 6.60 3.20 13.64
CA VAL A 39 5.52 3.19 14.65
C VAL A 39 5.84 2.23 15.79
N LEU A 40 6.40 1.05 15.49
CA LEU A 40 6.82 0.09 16.51
C LEU A 40 7.93 0.66 17.41
N LEU A 41 8.96 1.27 16.83
CA LEU A 41 10.06 1.89 17.58
C LEU A 41 9.58 3.07 18.42
N MET A 42 8.76 3.96 17.84
CA MET A 42 8.16 5.06 18.60
C MET A 42 7.26 4.56 19.73
N SER A 43 6.53 3.47 19.52
CA SER A 43 5.71 2.84 20.55
C SER A 43 6.55 2.16 21.64
N ALA A 44 7.73 1.64 21.29
CA ALA A 44 8.64 1.00 22.23
C ALA A 44 9.40 2.02 23.10
N GLU A 45 9.73 3.19 22.56
CA GLU A 45 10.36 4.28 23.32
C GLU A 45 9.36 5.15 24.10
N SER A 46 8.09 5.20 23.67
CA SER A 46 7.07 6.01 24.32
C SER A 46 6.57 5.39 25.62
N GLN A 47 6.51 6.21 26.68
CA GLN A 47 5.87 5.87 27.96
C GLN A 47 4.34 5.63 27.81
N SER A 48 3.75 5.97 26.66
CA SER A 48 2.34 5.74 26.33
C SER A 48 2.15 5.24 24.90
N PRO A 49 2.09 3.90 24.69
CA PRO A 49 1.85 3.27 23.39
C PRO A 49 0.56 3.71 22.70
N TRP A 50 -0.48 4.00 23.50
CA TRP A 50 -1.79 4.44 23.01
C TRP A 50 -1.73 5.79 22.30
N VAL A 51 -0.88 6.72 22.76
CA VAL A 51 -0.71 8.03 22.12
C VAL A 51 -0.02 7.87 20.77
N VAL A 52 0.96 6.97 20.66
CA VAL A 52 1.64 6.68 19.39
C VAL A 52 0.68 6.04 18.40
N PHE A 53 -0.14 5.08 18.84
CA PHE A 53 -1.16 4.47 18.00
C PHE A 53 -2.16 5.50 17.45
N LEU A 54 -2.71 6.36 18.31
CA LEU A 54 -3.64 7.40 17.89
C LEU A 54 -2.98 8.45 16.98
N GLY A 55 -1.74 8.84 17.28
CA GLY A 55 -0.97 9.77 16.45
C GLY A 55 -0.68 9.20 15.05
N ALA A 56 -0.19 7.96 14.97
CA ALA A 56 0.06 7.27 13.71
C ALA A 56 -1.23 7.05 12.90
N GLY A 57 -2.32 6.65 13.58
CA GLY A 57 -3.63 6.50 12.95
C GLY A 57 -4.18 7.83 12.42
N ALA A 58 -4.08 8.91 13.20
CA ALA A 58 -4.49 10.24 12.77
C ALA A 58 -3.64 10.74 11.60
N ALA A 59 -2.33 10.50 11.63
CA ALA A 59 -1.44 10.81 10.51
C ALA A 59 -1.88 10.06 9.25
N LEU A 60 -2.07 8.73 9.32
CA LEU A 60 -2.49 7.92 8.18
C LEU A 60 -3.80 8.40 7.56
N ILE A 61 -4.81 8.68 8.40
CA ILE A 61 -6.11 9.21 7.95
C ILE A 61 -5.91 10.56 7.26
N SER A 62 -5.13 11.46 7.87
CA SER A 62 -4.88 12.80 7.34
C SER A 62 -4.17 12.73 5.99
N THR A 63 -3.08 11.97 5.88
CA THR A 63 -2.31 11.85 4.64
C THR A 63 -3.14 11.21 3.53
N SER A 64 -3.95 10.20 3.87
CA SER A 64 -4.87 9.57 2.92
C SER A 64 -5.95 10.54 2.43
N LEU A 65 -6.53 11.32 3.35
CA LEU A 65 -7.51 12.35 3.01
C LEU A 65 -6.92 13.40 2.07
N PHE A 66 -5.73 13.90 2.37
CA PHE A 66 -5.01 14.83 1.49
C PHE A 66 -4.72 14.20 0.12
N GLY A 67 -4.26 12.95 0.07
CA GLY A 67 -4.02 12.23 -1.16
C GLY A 67 -5.27 12.09 -2.02
N VAL A 68 -6.41 11.75 -1.43
CA VAL A 68 -7.70 11.63 -2.14
C VAL A 68 -8.20 12.99 -2.62
N LEU A 69 -8.14 14.04 -1.79
CA LEU A 69 -8.57 15.39 -2.18
C LEU A 69 -7.73 15.93 -3.33
N LEU A 70 -6.41 15.82 -3.24
CA LEU A 70 -5.48 16.24 -4.29
C LEU A 70 -5.65 15.39 -5.54
N GLY A 71 -5.75 14.07 -5.41
CA GLY A 71 -5.96 13.16 -6.54
C GLY A 71 -7.28 13.42 -7.26
N ARG A 72 -8.35 13.70 -6.51
CA ARG A 72 -9.65 14.09 -7.08
C ARG A 72 -9.60 15.44 -7.77
N TRP A 73 -8.92 16.43 -7.19
CA TRP A 73 -8.74 17.72 -7.84
C TRP A 73 -7.94 17.58 -9.14
N LEU A 74 -6.85 16.81 -9.11
CA LEU A 74 -5.99 16.58 -10.27
C LEU A 74 -6.72 15.82 -11.39
N SER A 75 -7.59 14.86 -11.05
CA SER A 75 -8.39 14.12 -12.03
C SER A 75 -9.49 14.95 -12.70
N THR A 76 -9.91 16.07 -12.10
CA THR A 76 -10.82 17.02 -12.76
C THR A 76 -10.12 17.93 -13.78
N GLN A 77 -8.82 18.19 -13.59
CA GLN A 77 -8.05 19.11 -14.42
C GLN A 77 -7.25 18.42 -15.53
N LEU A 78 -6.88 17.15 -15.34
CA LEU A 78 -6.04 16.39 -16.26
C LEU A 78 -6.78 15.19 -16.86
N SER A 79 -6.47 14.89 -18.13
CA SER A 79 -6.99 13.68 -18.77
C SER A 79 -6.45 12.42 -18.08
N PRO A 80 -7.23 11.33 -17.97
CA PRO A 80 -6.79 10.10 -17.31
C PRO A 80 -5.46 9.55 -17.87
N LYS A 81 -5.28 9.67 -19.19
CA LYS A 81 -4.06 9.23 -19.89
C LYS A 81 -2.82 10.01 -19.47
N THR A 82 -2.95 11.34 -19.29
CA THR A 82 -1.86 12.19 -18.80
C THR A 82 -1.50 11.82 -17.37
N LEU A 83 -2.50 11.59 -16.53
CA LEU A 83 -2.34 11.23 -15.12
C LEU A 83 -1.58 9.91 -14.96
N GLU A 84 -2.01 8.87 -15.68
CA GLU A 84 -1.38 7.55 -15.67
C GLU A 84 0.07 7.59 -16.18
N THR A 85 0.31 8.28 -17.31
CA THR A 85 1.66 8.40 -17.89
C THR A 85 2.59 9.18 -16.95
N SER A 86 2.08 10.25 -16.33
CA SER A 86 2.86 11.06 -15.40
C SER A 86 3.21 10.30 -14.11
N ALA A 87 2.27 9.55 -13.55
CA ALA A 87 2.51 8.71 -12.38
C ALA A 87 3.55 7.62 -12.67
N GLY A 88 3.45 6.97 -13.82
CA GLY A 88 4.45 5.97 -14.26
C GLY A 88 5.85 6.58 -14.44
N LEU A 89 5.95 7.74 -15.09
CA LEU A 89 7.24 8.45 -15.26
C LEU A 89 7.85 8.88 -13.93
N LEU A 90 7.03 9.39 -13.01
CA LEU A 90 7.49 9.77 -11.67
C LEU A 90 8.00 8.54 -10.89
N LEU A 91 7.28 7.42 -10.93
CA LEU A 91 7.71 6.18 -10.29
C LEU A 91 9.02 5.66 -10.88
N LEU A 92 9.16 5.67 -12.20
CA LEU A 92 10.40 5.28 -12.87
C LEU A 92 11.57 6.19 -12.49
N GLY A 93 11.34 7.50 -12.43
CA GLY A 93 12.34 8.48 -12.01
C GLY A 93 12.82 8.24 -10.56
N ILE A 94 11.88 8.05 -9.63
CA ILE A 94 12.19 7.74 -8.23
C ILE A 94 12.95 6.40 -8.13
N SER A 95 12.53 5.39 -8.89
CA SER A 95 13.20 4.08 -8.90
C SER A 95 14.63 4.16 -9.40
N LEU A 96 14.88 4.92 -10.48
CA LEU A 96 16.24 5.16 -10.99
C LEU A 96 17.11 5.93 -10.01
N MET A 97 16.55 6.97 -9.38
CA MET A 97 17.25 7.78 -8.38
C MET A 97 17.67 6.93 -7.17
N LEU A 98 16.74 6.14 -6.60
CA LEU A 98 17.03 5.23 -5.49
C LEU A 98 18.03 4.15 -5.89
N GLY A 99 17.92 3.61 -7.11
CA GLY A 99 18.87 2.65 -7.65
C GLY A 99 20.29 3.24 -7.73
N TRP A 100 20.40 4.47 -8.23
CA TRP A 100 21.67 5.18 -8.31
C TRP A 100 22.30 5.43 -6.94
N GLU A 101 21.51 5.91 -5.97
CA GLU A 101 21.96 6.10 -4.58
C GLU A 101 22.44 4.78 -3.95
N PHE A 102 21.70 3.70 -4.19
CA PHE A 102 22.08 2.37 -3.71
C PHE A 102 23.43 1.93 -4.29
N PHE A 103 23.64 2.05 -5.60
CA PHE A 103 24.91 1.69 -6.23
C PHE A 103 26.07 2.56 -5.73
N ASN A 104 25.87 3.87 -5.60
CA ASN A 104 26.88 4.78 -5.05
C ASN A 104 27.19 4.52 -3.57
N SER A 105 26.25 3.95 -2.81
CA SER A 105 26.47 3.57 -1.43
C SER A 105 27.25 2.26 -1.26
N LEU A 106 27.39 1.45 -2.32
CA LEU A 106 28.17 0.20 -2.32
C LEU A 106 29.59 0.36 -2.86
N ALA A 107 29.87 1.42 -3.62
CA ALA A 107 31.19 1.76 -4.17
C ALA A 107 31.99 2.63 -3.21
#